data_AF-A0A838ZU81-F1
#
_entry.id   AF-A0A838ZU81-F1
#
_cell.length_a   1.000
_cell.length_b   1.000
_cell.length_c   1.000
_cell.angle_alpha   90.00
_cell.angle_beta   90.00
_cell.angle_gamma   90.00
#
_symmetry.space_group_name_H-M   'P 1'
#
loop_
_entity.id
_entity.type
_entity.pdbx_description
1 polymer ?
#
loop_
_entity_poly.entity_id
_entity_poly.type
_entity_poly.pdbx_seq_one_letter_code
_entity_poly.pdbx_strand_id
1 'polypeptide(L)'
;MKSLFSLVLIFSWINFSFAQEKTDEETSYFTYLDLKEEFDLVVDFTMVNPECATKQQNFYSTIIGTTVIEDKIERITVMVPCLGNEFVQGDLITIKPIKTPKKNIVYTIRNYKKDGQEFSDALGAEFRATWGEVVDVL
;
A
#
# COMPACT_ATOMS: atom_id res chain seq x y z
N MET A 1 -38.37 19.75 -55.93
CA MET A 1 -37.90 18.49 -55.31
C MET A 1 -36.45 18.69 -54.90
N LYS A 2 -36.04 19.31 -53.78
CA LYS A 2 -36.44 19.25 -52.36
C LYS A 2 -36.60 17.82 -51.86
N SER A 3 -35.78 17.47 -50.86
CA SER A 3 -35.63 16.17 -50.20
C SER A 3 -34.73 15.17 -50.91
N LEU A 4 -33.42 15.27 -50.67
CA LEU A 4 -32.53 14.08 -50.68
C LEU A 4 -31.17 14.32 -50.00
N PHE A 5 -30.83 15.58 -49.67
CA PHE A 5 -29.51 15.91 -49.09
C PHE A 5 -29.47 16.07 -47.56
N SER A 6 -30.53 15.70 -46.84
CA SER A 6 -30.63 15.97 -45.40
C SER A 6 -30.58 14.75 -44.49
N LEU A 7 -30.44 13.53 -45.02
CA LEU A 7 -30.55 12.31 -44.19
C LEU A 7 -29.22 11.67 -43.78
N VAL A 8 -28.07 12.16 -44.27
CA VAL A 8 -26.76 11.57 -43.96
C VAL A 8 -26.08 12.25 -42.76
N LEU A 9 -26.50 13.45 -42.37
CA LEU A 9 -25.87 14.22 -41.31
C LEU A 9 -26.40 13.94 -39.89
N ILE A 10 -27.43 13.10 -39.74
CA ILE A 10 -27.98 12.75 -38.41
C ILE A 10 -27.33 11.46 -37.85
N PHE A 11 -26.75 10.61 -38.70
CA PHE A 11 -26.14 9.35 -38.26
C PHE A 11 -24.67 9.47 -37.80
N SER A 12 -24.03 10.62 -38.00
CA SER A 12 -22.65 10.85 -37.55
C SER A 12 -22.55 11.46 -36.14
N TRP A 13 -23.67 11.76 -35.48
CA TRP A 13 -23.67 12.46 -34.17
C TRP A 13 -24.11 11.60 -32.97
N ILE A 14 -24.31 10.29 -33.13
CA ILE A 14 -24.77 9.42 -32.02
C ILE A 14 -23.73 8.36 -31.61
N ASN A 15 -22.61 8.22 -32.34
CA ASN A 15 -21.55 7.26 -31.97
C ASN A 15 -20.36 7.90 -31.21
N PHE A 16 -20.60 8.94 -30.41
CA PHE A 16 -19.80 9.08 -29.18
C PHE A 16 -20.43 8.19 -28.12
N SER A 17 -20.39 6.89 -28.38
CA SER A 17 -20.50 5.90 -27.32
C SER A 17 -19.34 6.21 -26.39
N PHE A 18 -19.66 6.72 -25.21
CA PHE A 18 -18.79 6.69 -24.05
C PHE A 18 -18.28 5.25 -23.93
N ALA A 19 -17.12 4.96 -24.49
CA ALA A 19 -16.20 3.98 -23.95
C ALA A 19 -15.62 4.61 -22.67
N GLN A 20 -16.51 4.88 -21.70
CA GLN A 20 -16.10 4.75 -20.32
C GLN A 20 -15.84 3.26 -20.18
N GLU A 21 -14.57 2.90 -20.40
CA GLU A 21 -13.97 1.77 -19.72
C GLU A 21 -14.51 1.86 -18.30
N LYS A 22 -15.38 0.91 -17.95
CA LYS A 22 -15.65 0.67 -16.54
C LYS A 22 -14.28 0.32 -16.00
N THR A 23 -13.61 1.32 -15.45
CA THR A 23 -12.66 1.07 -14.37
C THR A 23 -13.55 0.34 -13.38
N ASP A 24 -13.45 -0.98 -13.37
CA ASP A 24 -13.92 -1.74 -12.24
C ASP A 24 -13.30 -0.98 -11.07
N GLU A 25 -14.13 -0.36 -10.25
CA GLU A 25 -13.75 0.01 -8.91
C GLU A 25 -13.41 -1.32 -8.25
N GLU A 26 -12.20 -1.83 -8.53
CA GLU A 26 -11.46 -2.70 -7.65
C GLU A 26 -11.34 -1.88 -6.38
N THR A 27 -12.39 -2.00 -5.57
CA THR A 27 -12.33 -1.83 -4.14
C THR A 27 -11.15 -2.68 -3.71
N SER A 28 -9.98 -2.04 -3.62
CA SER A 28 -8.73 -2.68 -3.25
C SER A 28 -8.90 -3.13 -1.82
N TYR A 29 -9.41 -4.36 -1.65
CA TYR A 29 -9.47 -4.99 -0.35
C TYR A 29 -8.03 -5.27 0.03
N PHE A 30 -7.58 -4.53 1.05
CA PHE A 30 -6.29 -4.77 1.67
C PHE A 30 -6.10 -6.26 1.96
N THR A 31 -5.03 -6.83 1.42
CA THR A 31 -4.75 -8.26 1.49
C THR A 31 -3.44 -8.51 2.23
N TYR A 32 -3.49 -9.43 3.19
CA TYR A 32 -2.32 -9.94 3.88
C TYR A 32 -1.62 -11.03 3.05
N LEU A 33 -0.29 -10.96 3.02
CA LEU A 33 0.58 -12.02 2.51
C LEU A 33 0.95 -12.96 3.65
N ASP A 34 0.56 -14.22 3.50
CA ASP A 34 0.99 -15.31 4.38
C ASP A 34 2.34 -15.86 3.89
N LEU A 35 3.43 -15.20 4.29
CA LEU A 35 4.79 -15.66 4.04
C LEU A 35 5.25 -16.53 5.22
N LYS A 36 5.90 -17.66 4.92
CA LYS A 36 6.34 -18.64 5.94
C LYS A 36 7.85 -18.69 6.12
N GLU A 37 8.59 -18.25 5.12
CA GLU A 37 10.05 -18.32 5.06
C GLU A 37 10.64 -16.91 5.16
N GLU A 38 11.89 -16.83 5.62
CA GLU A 38 12.64 -15.58 5.61
C GLU A 38 12.85 -15.10 4.18
N PHE A 39 12.81 -13.79 3.99
CA PHE A 39 12.96 -13.19 2.67
C PHE A 39 13.74 -11.89 2.75
N ASP A 40 14.47 -11.59 1.69
CA ASP A 40 15.18 -10.32 1.57
C ASP A 40 14.26 -9.23 1.02
N LEU A 41 14.38 -8.04 1.58
CA LEU A 41 13.63 -6.86 1.21
C LEU A 41 14.61 -5.74 0.90
N VAL A 42 14.51 -5.17 -0.30
CA VAL A 42 15.17 -3.90 -0.64
C VAL A 42 14.27 -2.77 -0.16
N VAL A 43 14.77 -1.96 0.77
CA VAL A 43 13.99 -0.90 1.41
C VAL A 43 13.74 0.24 0.41
N ASP A 44 12.49 0.65 0.26
CA ASP A 44 12.12 1.86 -0.48
C ASP A 44 11.87 3.02 0.48
N PHE A 45 11.18 2.73 1.59
CA PHE A 45 10.72 3.72 2.54
C PHE A 45 10.50 3.10 3.91
N THR A 46 10.93 3.79 4.96
CA THR A 46 10.69 3.40 6.34
C THR A 46 9.92 4.50 7.04
N MET A 47 8.87 4.11 7.77
CA MET A 47 8.15 4.98 8.67
C MET A 47 8.23 4.42 10.09
N VAL A 48 9.02 5.07 10.92
CA VAL A 48 9.07 4.78 12.35
C VAL A 48 7.89 5.45 13.04
N ASN A 49 7.12 4.67 13.79
CA ASN A 49 6.05 5.24 14.59
C ASN A 49 6.67 6.08 15.74
N PRO A 50 6.34 7.36 15.89
CA PRO A 50 6.90 8.22 16.94
C PRO A 50 6.61 7.69 18.36
N GLU A 51 5.55 6.90 18.53
CA GLU A 51 5.22 6.25 19.80
C GLU A 51 6.20 5.13 20.16
N CYS A 52 7.06 4.69 19.24
CA CYS A 52 8.17 3.78 19.54
C CYS A 52 9.18 4.37 20.54
N ALA A 53 9.22 5.70 20.69
CA ALA A 53 10.01 6.36 21.73
C ALA A 53 9.31 6.39 23.11
N THR A 54 8.09 5.85 23.22
CA THR A 54 7.29 5.85 24.45
C THR A 54 7.25 4.46 25.10
N LYS A 55 7.02 4.38 26.42
CA LYS A 55 7.05 3.11 27.19
C LYS A 55 5.86 2.16 26.93
N GLN A 56 4.99 2.47 25.97
CA GLN A 56 3.84 1.62 25.65
C GLN A 56 4.23 0.55 24.63
N GLN A 57 3.99 -0.72 24.98
CA GLN A 57 4.66 -1.88 24.39
C GLN A 57 4.00 -2.48 23.13
N ASN A 58 3.19 -1.74 22.37
CA ASN A 58 2.40 -2.34 21.27
C ASN A 58 2.40 -1.55 19.96
N PHE A 59 3.45 -0.78 19.71
CA PHE A 59 3.57 0.00 18.47
C PHE A 59 4.47 -0.70 17.45
N TYR A 60 4.18 -0.42 16.19
CA TYR A 60 4.85 -1.01 15.04
C TYR A 60 5.30 0.08 14.10
N SER A 61 6.45 -0.14 13.48
CA SER A 61 6.95 0.65 12.35
C SER A 61 6.57 -0.04 11.04
N THR A 62 6.61 0.72 9.96
CA THR A 62 6.29 0.21 8.63
C THR A 62 7.51 0.34 7.74
N ILE A 63 7.82 -0.73 7.00
CA ILE A 63 8.83 -0.74 5.95
C ILE A 63 8.10 -1.06 4.65
N ILE A 64 8.23 -0.19 3.65
CA ILE A 64 7.83 -0.48 2.27
C ILE A 64 9.11 -0.84 1.53
N GLY A 65 9.05 -1.94 0.80
CA GLY A 65 10.18 -2.37 0.00
C GLY A 65 9.78 -3.36 -1.08
N THR A 66 10.78 -3.77 -1.84
CA THR A 66 10.62 -4.70 -2.96
C THR A 66 11.29 -6.03 -2.62
N THR A 67 10.60 -7.13 -2.91
CA THR A 67 11.08 -8.50 -2.68
C THR A 67 10.63 -9.42 -3.83
N VAL A 68 11.08 -10.68 -3.81
CA VAL A 68 10.67 -11.72 -4.75
C VAL A 68 9.75 -12.71 -4.04
N ILE A 69 8.51 -12.86 -4.53
CA ILE A 69 7.52 -13.82 -4.02
C ILE A 69 7.08 -14.69 -5.20
N GLU A 70 7.24 -16.01 -5.07
CA GLU A 70 6.79 -17.00 -6.10
C GLU A 70 7.21 -16.58 -7.54
N ASP A 71 8.48 -16.20 -7.69
CA ASP A 71 9.11 -15.73 -8.94
C ASP A 71 8.66 -14.36 -9.48
N LYS A 72 7.93 -13.57 -8.70
CA LYS A 72 7.52 -12.21 -9.07
C LYS A 72 8.19 -11.18 -8.17
N ILE A 73 8.66 -10.10 -8.79
CA ILE A 73 9.08 -8.91 -8.06
C ILE A 73 7.83 -8.20 -7.58
N GLU A 74 7.71 -8.07 -6.27
CA GLU A 74 6.56 -7.45 -5.63
C GLU A 74 7.01 -6.37 -4.66
N ARG A 75 6.30 -5.25 -4.70
CA ARG A 75 6.39 -4.22 -3.68
C ARG A 75 5.41 -4.55 -2.58
N ILE A 76 5.88 -4.61 -1.34
CA ILE A 76 5.08 -5.04 -0.18
C ILE A 76 5.27 -4.07 0.99
N THR A 77 4.35 -4.18 1.93
CA THR A 77 4.44 -3.49 3.23
C THR A 77 4.78 -4.51 4.32
N VAL A 78 5.84 -4.26 5.08
CA VAL A 78 6.21 -5.06 6.25
C VAL A 78 5.92 -4.26 7.51
N MET A 79 5.07 -4.81 8.37
CA MET A 79 4.84 -4.29 9.70
C MET A 79 5.80 -4.97 10.67
N VAL A 80 6.66 -4.16 11.27
CA VAL A 80 7.72 -4.62 12.16
C VAL A 80 7.53 -4.02 13.55
N PRO A 81 7.84 -4.74 14.64
CA PRO A 81 7.94 -4.15 15.96
C PRO A 81 8.83 -2.91 15.93
N CYS A 82 8.57 -1.96 16.84
CA CYS A 82 9.36 -0.74 16.96
C CYS A 82 10.86 -1.00 16.79
N LEU A 83 11.42 -0.40 15.75
CA LEU A 83 12.83 -0.49 15.44
C LEU A 83 13.59 0.53 16.28
N GLY A 84 14.79 0.17 16.73
CA GLY A 84 15.73 1.13 17.31
C GLY A 84 16.41 2.00 16.25
N ASN A 85 16.42 1.55 14.99
CA ASN A 85 17.11 2.17 13.87
C ASN A 85 16.13 2.45 12.73
N GLU A 86 16.36 3.53 11.99
CA GLU A 86 15.70 3.80 10.71
C GLU A 86 16.49 3.12 9.58
N PHE A 87 15.81 2.39 8.69
CA PHE A 87 16.40 1.89 7.44
C PHE A 87 16.20 2.91 6.32
N VAL A 88 17.21 3.07 5.48
CA VAL A 88 17.20 4.03 4.38
C VAL A 88 16.90 3.34 3.05
N GLN A 89 16.52 4.13 2.06
CA GLN A 89 16.25 3.62 0.72
C GLN A 89 17.49 2.92 0.13
N GLY A 90 17.31 1.70 -0.36
CA GLY A 90 18.35 0.87 -0.96
C GLY A 90 18.99 -0.14 -0.01
N ASP A 91 18.72 -0.05 1.30
CA ASP A 91 19.19 -1.06 2.27
C ASP A 91 18.62 -2.44 1.91
N LEU A 92 19.46 -3.47 2.00
CA LEU A 92 19.03 -4.87 1.89
C LEU A 92 18.88 -5.44 3.30
N ILE A 93 17.66 -5.81 3.67
CA ILE A 93 17.36 -6.37 4.98
C ILE A 93 16.68 -7.73 4.85
N THR A 94 16.97 -8.64 5.77
CA THR A 94 16.29 -9.93 5.84
C THR A 94 15.13 -9.85 6.83
N ILE A 95 13.95 -10.20 6.35
CA ILE A 95 12.71 -10.21 7.12
C ILE A 95 12.34 -11.65 7.44
N LYS A 96 12.07 -11.90 8.72
CA LYS A 96 11.45 -13.14 9.16
C LYS A 96 9.97 -12.92 9.43
N PRO A 97 9.06 -13.62 8.73
CA PRO A 97 7.63 -13.50 8.99
C PRO A 97 7.29 -13.88 10.44
N ILE A 98 6.41 -13.09 11.05
CA ILE A 98 5.89 -13.36 12.40
C ILE A 98 4.37 -13.52 12.36
N LYS A 99 3.82 -14.17 13.38
CA LYS A 99 2.38 -14.35 13.48
C LYS A 99 1.68 -13.00 13.67
N THR A 100 0.63 -12.78 12.87
CA THR A 100 -0.27 -11.63 13.02
C THR A 100 -0.71 -11.45 14.48
N PRO A 101 -0.50 -10.28 15.09
CA PRO A 101 -0.94 -9.99 16.44
C PRO A 101 -2.46 -10.13 16.60
N LYS A 102 -2.93 -10.55 17.78
CA LYS A 102 -4.37 -10.74 18.06
C LYS A 102 -5.20 -9.46 17.93
N LYS A 103 -4.60 -8.31 18.23
CA LYS A 103 -5.17 -7.01 17.88
C LYS A 103 -4.68 -6.68 16.49
N ASN A 104 -5.58 -6.73 15.53
CA ASN A 104 -5.31 -6.36 14.15
C ASN A 104 -5.01 -4.86 14.15
N ILE A 105 -3.75 -4.47 14.28
CA ILE A 105 -3.33 -3.06 14.16
C ILE A 105 -3.25 -2.80 12.67
N VAL A 106 -4.43 -2.72 12.07
CA VAL A 106 -4.53 -2.17 10.73
C VAL A 106 -4.38 -0.67 10.91
N TYR A 107 -3.42 -0.09 10.20
CA TYR A 107 -3.20 1.35 10.06
C TYR A 107 -2.42 2.04 11.19
N THR A 108 -1.33 2.71 10.85
CA THR A 108 -0.97 3.94 11.57
C THR A 108 -2.01 4.97 11.17
N ILE A 109 -2.80 5.45 12.11
CA ILE A 109 -3.71 6.56 11.89
C ILE A 109 -2.94 7.85 12.20
N ARG A 110 -2.55 8.59 11.16
CA ARG A 110 -1.97 9.92 11.33
C ARG A 110 -3.11 10.92 11.42
N ASN A 111 -3.37 11.39 12.63
CA ASN A 111 -4.24 12.55 12.83
C ASN A 111 -3.42 13.84 12.71
N TYR A 112 -3.87 14.79 11.89
CA TYR A 112 -3.23 16.11 11.77
C TYR A 112 -4.26 17.21 11.53
N LYS A 113 -3.87 18.45 11.84
CA LYS A 113 -4.67 19.64 11.54
C LYS A 113 -4.09 20.39 10.36
N LYS A 114 -4.94 20.66 9.37
CA LYS A 114 -4.64 21.57 8.25
C LYS A 114 -5.80 22.54 8.11
N ASP A 115 -5.50 23.83 8.08
CA ASP A 115 -6.51 24.90 7.95
C ASP A 115 -7.66 24.81 8.98
N GLY A 116 -7.36 24.34 10.19
CA GLY A 116 -8.32 24.20 11.29
C GLY A 116 -9.23 22.96 11.22
N GLN A 117 -9.14 22.14 10.17
CA GLN A 117 -9.83 20.85 10.08
C GLN A 117 -8.93 19.71 10.55
N GLU A 118 -9.53 18.73 11.22
CA GLU A 118 -8.87 17.49 11.61
C GLU A 118 -8.96 16.48 10.45
N PHE A 119 -7.80 15.98 10.04
CA PHE A 119 -7.65 14.95 9.03
C PHE A 119 -7.10 13.69 9.70
N SER A 120 -7.49 12.55 9.18
CA SER A 120 -7.07 11.24 9.64
C SER A 120 -6.60 10.44 8.43
N ASP A 121 -5.29 10.29 8.27
CA ASP A 121 -4.73 9.46 7.20
C ASP A 121 -4.48 8.05 7.75
N ALA A 122 -5.04 7.05 7.09
CA ALA A 122 -4.68 5.66 7.33
C ALA A 122 -3.42 5.34 6.51
N LEU A 123 -2.31 5.06 7.19
CA LEU A 123 -1.05 4.62 6.57
C LEU A 123 -0.98 3.10 6.62
N GLY A 124 -0.92 2.52 5.42
CA GLY A 124 -1.31 1.14 5.10
C GLY A 124 -2.60 1.24 4.27
N ALA A 125 -2.70 0.86 3.02
CA ALA A 125 -1.89 -0.05 2.25
C ALA A 125 -2.05 0.29 0.77
N GLU A 126 -1.01 0.84 0.17
CA GLU A 126 -0.88 0.81 -1.29
C GLU A 126 -0.53 -0.62 -1.76
N PHE A 127 0.10 -1.41 -0.89
CA PHE A 127 0.64 -2.74 -1.21
C PHE A 127 0.15 -3.81 -0.24
N ARG A 128 0.18 -5.06 -0.70
CA ARG A 128 -0.07 -6.21 0.17
C ARG A 128 0.92 -6.21 1.35
N ALA A 129 0.46 -6.66 2.52
CA ALA A 129 1.25 -6.54 3.73
C ALA A 129 1.54 -7.86 4.43
N THR A 130 2.66 -7.92 5.14
CA THR A 130 3.01 -9.03 6.03
C THR A 130 3.52 -8.51 7.37
N TRP A 131 3.48 -9.36 8.39
CA TRP A 131 4.09 -9.09 9.69
C TRP A 131 5.47 -9.72 9.71
N GLY A 132 6.48 -8.99 10.18
CA GLY A 132 7.82 -9.53 10.27
C GLY A 132 8.67 -8.93 11.37
N GLU A 133 9.84 -9.52 11.57
CA GLU A 133 10.95 -8.95 12.34
C GLU A 133 12.17 -8.85 11.42
N VAL A 134 12.95 -7.77 11.57
CA VAL A 134 14.22 -7.64 10.84
C VAL A 134 15.26 -8.47 11.58
N VAL A 135 15.86 -9.45 10.90
CA VAL A 135 16.83 -10.37 11.49
C VAL A 135 18.26 -10.10 11.03
N ASP A 136 18.45 -9.45 9.88
CA ASP A 136 19.77 -9.08 9.38
C ASP A 136 19.73 -7.81 8.49
N VAL A 137 20.90 -7.17 8.36
CA VAL A 137 21.16 -6.02 7.47
C VAL A 137 22.43 -6.32 6.68
N LEU A 138 22.31 -6.40 5.35
CA LEU A 138 23.35 -6.90 4.45
C LEU A 138 24.10 -5.78 3.70
#